data_AF-A0A2M7P2B1-F1
#
_entry.id   AF-A0A2M7P2B1-F1
#
_cell.length_a   1.000
_cell.length_b   1.000
_cell.length_c   1.000
_cell.angle_alpha   90.00
_cell.angle_beta   90.00
_cell.angle_gamma   90.00
#
_symmetry.space_group_name_H-M   'P 1'
#
loop_
_entity.id
_entity.type
_entity.pdbx_description
1 polymer ?
#
loop_
_entity_poly.entity_id
_entity_poly.type
_entity_poly.pdbx_seq_one_letter_code
_entity_poly.pdbx_strand_id
1 'polypeptide(L)'
;MINLIARGKLTPKTQKKLSKLFVVVNEYYKLAEQKVKLIEVLDNNLYIPSVNELRYAGYHLSKATVANTHKTATRELNKALKHCKRAIYDAIEVGITFYLEVLKLFFYDYRLVVITPIIPDLTAIKIRISEIRDFITKPRTNERVAFWEECTQLFIEIQQIAAQFENSREELNKISEQHRIESQRHRHSTILTYVGIIIAILVSVLTIIYTHE
;
A
#
# COMPACT_ATOMS: atom_id res chain seq x y z
N MET A 1 -23.88 -29.09 9.27
CA MET A 1 -24.91 -29.13 8.22
C MET A 1 -25.26 -30.57 7.84
N ILE A 2 -24.28 -31.42 7.51
CA ILE A 2 -24.45 -32.86 7.26
C ILE A 2 -25.21 -33.55 8.41
N ASN A 3 -24.83 -33.30 9.67
CA ASN A 3 -25.52 -33.86 10.85
C ASN A 3 -26.97 -33.36 11.06
N LEU A 4 -27.34 -32.19 10.55
CA LEU A 4 -28.69 -31.65 10.68
C LEU A 4 -29.61 -32.15 9.57
N ILE A 5 -29.07 -32.28 8.36
CA ILE A 5 -29.75 -32.84 7.19
C ILE A 5 -29.99 -34.34 7.41
N ALA A 6 -28.97 -35.08 7.86
CA ALA A 6 -29.07 -36.52 8.11
C ALA A 6 -30.08 -36.89 9.22
N ARG A 7 -30.41 -35.96 10.11
CA ARG A 7 -31.35 -36.19 11.22
C ARG A 7 -32.77 -35.67 10.95
N GLY A 8 -33.07 -35.16 9.74
CA GLY A 8 -34.40 -34.64 9.39
C GLY A 8 -34.87 -33.44 10.22
N LYS A 9 -33.95 -32.70 10.89
CA LYS A 9 -34.28 -31.67 11.89
C LYS A 9 -34.49 -30.27 11.33
N LEU A 10 -34.62 -30.11 10.01
CA LEU A 10 -34.69 -28.82 9.34
C LEU A 10 -35.92 -28.72 8.45
N THR A 11 -36.66 -27.61 8.57
CA THR A 11 -37.64 -27.25 7.56
C THR A 11 -36.92 -26.83 6.26
N PRO A 12 -37.53 -27.01 5.07
CA PRO A 12 -36.93 -26.61 3.80
C PRO A 12 -36.48 -25.14 3.77
N LYS A 13 -37.28 -24.25 4.37
CA LYS A 13 -36.95 -22.82 4.52
C LYS A 13 -35.67 -22.59 5.34
N THR A 14 -35.49 -23.34 6.43
CA THR A 14 -34.32 -23.23 7.30
C THR A 14 -33.07 -23.79 6.64
N GLN A 15 -33.21 -24.93 5.94
CA GLN A 15 -32.13 -25.52 5.15
C GLN A 15 -31.66 -24.56 4.05
N LYS A 16 -32.58 -23.95 3.29
CA LYS A 16 -32.25 -22.94 2.27
C LYS A 16 -31.50 -21.74 2.84
N LYS A 17 -31.94 -21.20 3.98
CA LYS A 17 -31.28 -20.06 4.65
C LYS A 17 -29.86 -20.41 5.09
N LEU A 18 -29.68 -21.59 5.71
CA LEU A 18 -28.37 -22.03 6.21
C LEU A 18 -27.40 -22.32 5.07
N SER A 19 -27.90 -22.93 3.98
CA SER A 19 -27.12 -23.16 2.75
C SER A 19 -26.65 -21.84 2.15
N LYS A 20 -27.55 -20.86 1.99
CA LYS A 20 -27.18 -19.51 1.50
C LYS A 20 -26.11 -18.86 2.37
N LEU A 21 -26.22 -18.95 3.70
CA LEU A 21 -25.22 -18.39 4.59
C LEU A 21 -23.86 -19.09 4.45
N PHE A 22 -23.85 -20.41 4.31
CA PHE A 22 -22.61 -21.17 4.10
C PHE A 22 -21.90 -20.77 2.80
N VAL A 23 -22.64 -20.59 1.71
CA VAL A 23 -22.10 -20.09 0.43
C VAL A 23 -21.42 -18.73 0.64
N VAL A 24 -22.11 -17.79 1.29
CA VAL A 24 -21.54 -16.46 1.59
C VAL A 24 -20.27 -16.57 2.44
N VAL A 25 -20.24 -17.40 3.49
CA VAL A 25 -19.02 -17.56 4.30
C VAL A 25 -17.87 -18.12 3.46
N ASN A 26 -18.14 -19.09 2.60
CA ASN A 26 -17.15 -19.69 1.72
C ASN A 26 -16.57 -18.69 0.71
N GLU A 27 -17.42 -17.84 0.12
CA GLU A 27 -16.98 -16.75 -0.77
C GLU A 27 -16.05 -15.77 -0.03
N TYR A 28 -16.42 -15.36 1.19
CA TYR A 28 -15.59 -14.48 2.00
C TYR A 28 -14.29 -15.15 2.47
N TYR A 29 -14.31 -16.44 2.75
CA TYR A 29 -13.10 -17.19 3.12
C TYR A 29 -12.09 -17.21 1.97
N LYS A 30 -12.55 -17.50 0.75
CA LYS A 30 -11.71 -17.45 -0.46
C LYS A 30 -11.18 -16.05 -0.73
N LEU A 31 -12.02 -15.03 -0.59
CA LEU A 31 -11.59 -13.65 -0.75
C LEU A 31 -10.52 -13.26 0.29
N ALA A 32 -10.70 -13.66 1.54
CA ALA A 32 -9.72 -13.46 2.60
C ALA A 32 -8.39 -14.11 2.28
N GLU A 33 -8.39 -15.36 1.85
CA GLU A 33 -7.19 -16.08 1.42
C GLU A 33 -6.48 -15.37 0.25
N GLN A 34 -7.23 -14.94 -0.77
CA GLN A 34 -6.69 -14.18 -1.90
C GLN A 34 -6.02 -12.87 -1.45
N LYS A 35 -6.63 -12.13 -0.53
CA LYS A 35 -6.07 -10.88 -0.01
C LYS A 35 -4.84 -11.13 0.85
N VAL A 36 -4.84 -12.15 1.70
CA VAL A 36 -3.65 -12.54 2.46
C VAL A 36 -2.50 -12.90 1.52
N LYS A 37 -2.78 -13.69 0.47
CA LYS A 37 -1.76 -14.08 -0.51
C LYS A 37 -1.21 -12.89 -1.29
N LEU A 38 -2.07 -11.93 -1.63
CA LEU A 38 -1.64 -10.70 -2.29
C LEU A 38 -0.59 -9.95 -1.44
N ILE A 39 -0.83 -9.81 -0.13
CA ILE A 39 0.11 -9.14 0.76
C ILE A 39 1.40 -9.92 0.96
N GLU A 40 1.29 -11.25 1.07
CA GLU A 40 2.47 -12.13 1.15
C GLU A 40 3.41 -11.91 -0.04
N VAL A 41 2.87 -11.71 -1.25
CA VAL A 41 3.66 -11.41 -2.45
C VAL A 41 4.25 -9.99 -2.41
N LEU A 42 3.54 -9.01 -1.86
CA LEU A 42 4.00 -7.62 -1.81
C LEU A 42 5.16 -7.42 -0.82
N ASP A 43 5.05 -7.97 0.39
CA ASP A 43 6.04 -7.76 1.47
C ASP A 43 6.99 -8.96 1.66
N ASN A 44 6.84 -10.01 0.84
CA ASN A 44 7.52 -11.31 1.00
C ASN A 44 7.43 -11.86 2.44
N ASN A 45 6.35 -11.51 3.14
CA ASN A 45 6.16 -11.79 4.54
C ASN A 45 4.70 -12.15 4.83
N LEU A 46 4.51 -13.11 5.74
CA LEU A 46 3.18 -13.59 6.09
C LEU A 46 2.62 -12.77 7.24
N TYR A 47 1.56 -12.00 6.98
CA TYR A 47 0.92 -11.22 8.02
C TYR A 47 0.11 -12.11 8.98
N ILE A 48 0.73 -12.43 10.12
CA ILE A 48 0.21 -13.37 11.13
C ILE A 48 -1.20 -13.04 11.61
N PRO A 49 -1.59 -11.76 11.86
CA PRO A 49 -2.95 -11.45 12.29
C PRO A 49 -4.03 -11.93 11.32
N SER A 50 -3.90 -11.66 10.02
CA SER A 50 -4.89 -12.11 9.02
C SER A 50 -4.97 -13.64 8.91
N VAL A 51 -3.84 -14.33 9.03
CA VAL A 51 -3.80 -15.80 9.02
C VAL A 51 -4.48 -16.37 10.26
N ASN A 52 -4.28 -15.74 11.42
CA ASN A 52 -4.93 -16.14 12.66
C ASN A 52 -6.46 -15.97 12.58
N GLU A 53 -6.93 -14.91 11.93
CA GLU A 53 -8.35 -14.71 11.65
C GLU A 53 -8.92 -15.79 10.72
N LEU A 54 -8.20 -16.17 9.65
CA LEU A 54 -8.57 -17.31 8.80
C LEU A 54 -8.64 -18.63 9.58
N ARG A 55 -7.69 -18.86 10.50
CA ARG A 55 -7.69 -20.03 11.40
C ARG A 55 -8.95 -20.05 12.27
N TYR A 56 -9.33 -18.92 12.87
CA TYR A 56 -10.58 -18.82 13.64
C TYR A 56 -11.83 -18.99 12.76
N ALA A 57 -11.82 -18.48 11.54
CA ALA A 57 -12.90 -18.71 10.58
C ALA A 57 -13.07 -20.22 10.29
N GLY A 58 -11.97 -20.94 10.03
CA GLY A 58 -11.96 -22.39 9.84
C GLY A 58 -12.47 -23.16 11.06
N TYR A 59 -12.06 -22.75 12.27
CA TYR A 59 -12.55 -23.32 13.52
C TYR A 59 -14.07 -23.20 13.65
N HIS A 60 -14.63 -22.02 13.37
CA HIS A 60 -16.07 -21.78 13.43
C HIS A 60 -16.84 -22.50 12.32
N LEU A 61 -16.27 -22.60 11.12
CA LEU A 61 -16.81 -23.43 10.04
C LEU A 61 -16.92 -24.90 10.48
N SER A 62 -15.86 -25.48 11.05
CA SER A 62 -15.88 -26.85 11.60
C SER A 62 -16.97 -27.01 12.67
N LYS A 63 -17.08 -26.07 13.62
CA LYS A 63 -18.15 -26.11 14.62
C LYS A 63 -19.56 -26.07 14.01
N ALA A 64 -19.76 -25.31 12.93
CA ALA A 64 -21.03 -25.25 12.22
C ALA A 64 -21.38 -26.58 11.52
N THR A 65 -20.40 -27.36 11.08
CA THR A 65 -20.67 -28.64 10.41
C THR A 65 -21.20 -29.69 11.38
N VAL A 66 -20.68 -29.72 12.60
CA VAL A 66 -21.04 -30.69 13.66
C VAL A 66 -22.16 -30.20 14.60
N ALA A 67 -22.67 -28.99 14.42
CA ALA A 67 -23.69 -28.40 15.28
C ALA A 67 -24.99 -29.23 15.35
N ASN A 68 -25.51 -29.42 16.56
CA ASN A 68 -26.73 -30.20 16.84
C ASN A 68 -28.04 -29.43 16.57
N THR A 69 -27.97 -28.10 16.41
CA THR A 69 -29.14 -27.27 16.10
C THR A 69 -28.84 -26.26 15.00
N HIS A 70 -29.88 -25.83 14.27
CA HIS A 70 -29.75 -24.78 13.25
C HIS A 70 -29.34 -23.43 13.84
N LYS A 71 -29.77 -23.12 15.07
CA LYS A 71 -29.40 -21.88 15.78
C LYS A 71 -27.90 -21.85 16.05
N THR A 72 -27.36 -22.95 16.56
CA THR A 72 -25.91 -23.09 16.80
C THR A 72 -25.14 -23.00 15.49
N ALA A 73 -25.55 -23.73 14.45
CA ALA A 73 -24.90 -23.67 13.14
C ALA A 73 -24.88 -22.24 12.57
N THR A 74 -26.01 -21.54 12.62
CA THR A 74 -26.12 -20.15 12.15
C THR A 74 -25.20 -19.21 12.93
N ARG A 75 -25.14 -19.37 14.26
CA ARG A 75 -24.27 -18.55 15.12
C ARG A 75 -22.79 -18.75 14.77
N GLU A 76 -22.36 -19.99 14.60
CA GLU A 76 -20.96 -20.29 14.26
C GLU A 76 -20.62 -19.81 12.84
N LEU A 77 -21.53 -19.95 11.86
CA LEU A 77 -21.31 -19.38 10.51
C LEU A 77 -21.19 -17.86 10.53
N ASN A 78 -22.00 -17.15 11.33
CA ASN A 78 -21.87 -15.70 11.48
C ASN A 78 -20.54 -15.30 12.13
N LYS A 79 -20.01 -16.09 13.08
CA LYS A 79 -18.68 -15.87 13.64
C LYS A 79 -17.59 -16.08 12.59
N ALA A 80 -17.66 -17.17 11.83
CA ALA A 80 -16.75 -17.43 10.73
C ALA A 80 -16.74 -16.25 9.73
N LEU A 81 -17.90 -15.74 9.36
CA LEU A 81 -18.02 -14.58 8.47
C LEU A 81 -17.30 -13.33 9.03
N LYS A 82 -17.43 -13.06 10.33
CA LYS A 82 -16.75 -11.93 10.98
C LYS A 82 -15.24 -12.07 10.89
N HIS A 83 -14.71 -13.26 11.19
CA HIS A 83 -13.29 -13.54 11.07
C HIS A 83 -12.78 -13.42 9.63
N CYS A 84 -13.52 -13.91 8.63
CA CYS A 84 -13.14 -13.71 7.22
C CYS A 84 -13.06 -12.21 6.86
N LYS A 85 -14.03 -11.41 7.29
CA LYS A 85 -14.03 -9.96 7.06
C LYS A 85 -12.85 -9.28 7.73
N ARG A 86 -12.54 -9.69 8.96
CA ARG A 86 -11.40 -9.18 9.71
C ARG A 86 -10.07 -9.53 9.02
N ALA A 87 -9.92 -10.77 8.56
CA ALA A 87 -8.75 -11.21 7.81
C ALA A 87 -8.51 -10.39 6.53
N ILE A 88 -9.57 -10.15 5.73
CA ILE A 88 -9.53 -9.32 4.51
C ILE A 88 -8.99 -7.94 4.84
N TYR A 89 -9.54 -7.32 5.87
CA TYR A 89 -9.16 -5.98 6.25
C TYR A 89 -7.74 -5.89 6.79
N ASP A 90 -7.40 -6.78 7.71
CA ASP A 90 -6.07 -6.80 8.31
C ASP A 90 -5.01 -6.97 7.21
N ALA A 91 -5.33 -7.69 6.11
CA ALA A 91 -4.48 -7.78 4.94
C ALA A 91 -4.47 -6.46 4.13
N ILE A 92 -5.64 -5.90 3.83
CA ILE A 92 -5.75 -4.63 3.08
C ILE A 92 -5.01 -3.48 3.78
N GLU A 93 -5.14 -3.36 5.10
CA GLU A 93 -4.46 -2.35 5.91
C GLU A 93 -2.94 -2.44 5.72
N VAL A 94 -2.37 -3.64 5.83
CA VAL A 94 -0.94 -3.87 5.58
C VAL A 94 -0.56 -3.51 4.15
N GLY A 95 -1.40 -3.86 3.17
CA GLY A 95 -1.17 -3.48 1.78
C GLY A 95 -1.13 -1.97 1.55
N ILE A 96 -2.02 -1.22 2.20
CA ILE A 96 -2.00 0.25 2.14
C ILE A 96 -0.72 0.77 2.79
N THR A 97 -0.35 0.26 3.98
CA THR A 97 0.88 0.64 4.67
C THR A 97 2.13 0.38 3.82
N PHE A 98 2.19 -0.76 3.13
CA PHE A 98 3.27 -1.09 2.20
C PHE A 98 3.41 -0.02 1.10
N TYR A 99 2.32 0.31 0.40
CA TYR A 99 2.37 1.32 -0.65
C TYR A 99 2.68 2.73 -0.13
N LEU A 100 2.24 3.07 1.08
CA LEU A 100 2.62 4.34 1.73
C LEU A 100 4.14 4.42 1.94
N GLU A 101 4.79 3.34 2.37
CA GLU A 101 6.25 3.31 2.53
C GLU A 101 6.97 3.33 1.17
N VAL A 102 6.47 2.62 0.16
CA VAL A 102 7.00 2.71 -1.22
C VAL A 102 6.97 4.15 -1.73
N LEU A 103 5.83 4.84 -1.56
CA LEU A 103 5.68 6.24 -1.98
C LEU A 103 6.58 7.19 -1.20
N LYS A 104 6.73 6.96 0.11
CA LYS A 104 7.65 7.74 0.97
C LYS A 104 9.10 7.59 0.51
N LEU A 105 9.53 6.38 0.17
CA LEU A 105 10.88 6.13 -0.40
C LEU A 105 11.04 6.85 -1.74
N PHE A 106 10.05 6.75 -2.63
CA PHE A 106 10.08 7.50 -3.89
C PHE A 106 10.24 9.01 -3.67
N PHE A 107 9.46 9.60 -2.77
CA PHE A 107 9.57 11.04 -2.49
C PHE A 107 10.93 11.40 -1.89
N TYR A 108 11.54 10.49 -1.13
CA TYR A 108 12.89 10.68 -0.62
C TYR A 108 13.94 10.65 -1.74
N ASP A 109 13.84 9.67 -2.65
CA ASP A 109 14.77 9.51 -3.80
C ASP A 109 14.81 10.77 -4.67
N TYR A 110 13.63 11.34 -4.98
CA TYR A 110 13.50 12.48 -5.90
C TYR A 110 13.35 13.84 -5.20
N ARG A 111 13.66 13.95 -3.91
CA ARG A 111 13.47 15.20 -3.13
C ARG A 111 14.21 16.43 -3.67
N LEU A 112 15.28 16.22 -4.44
CA LEU A 112 16.11 17.27 -5.02
C LEU A 112 15.82 17.53 -6.51
N VAL A 113 14.83 16.83 -7.09
CA VAL A 113 14.47 16.93 -8.50
C VAL A 113 13.07 17.53 -8.63
N VAL A 114 12.89 18.44 -9.57
CA VAL A 114 11.57 18.98 -9.88
C VAL A 114 10.81 17.96 -10.72
N ILE A 115 9.92 17.19 -10.08
CA ILE A 115 9.21 16.08 -10.72
C ILE A 115 7.85 16.47 -11.34
N THR A 116 7.36 17.69 -11.08
CA THR A 116 6.07 18.19 -11.59
C THR A 116 5.88 18.09 -13.10
N PRO A 117 6.90 18.27 -13.97
CA PRO A 117 6.74 18.10 -15.41
C PRO A 117 6.33 16.68 -15.83
N ILE A 118 6.72 15.67 -15.05
CA ILE A 118 6.40 14.26 -15.31
C ILE A 118 5.12 13.84 -14.56
N ILE A 119 4.88 14.43 -13.39
CA ILE A 119 3.69 14.19 -12.56
C ILE A 119 2.98 15.54 -12.32
N PRO A 120 2.12 15.99 -13.24
CA PRO A 120 1.52 17.34 -13.20
C PRO A 120 0.69 17.62 -11.94
N ASP A 121 -0.07 16.63 -11.46
CA ASP A 121 -1.01 16.79 -10.33
C ASP A 121 -0.39 16.42 -8.97
N LEU A 122 0.92 16.58 -8.81
CA LEU A 122 1.67 16.12 -7.64
C LEU A 122 1.08 16.60 -6.29
N THR A 123 0.62 17.84 -6.22
CA THR A 123 0.05 18.41 -4.99
C THR A 123 -1.25 17.71 -4.61
N ALA A 124 -2.16 17.50 -5.57
CA ALA A 124 -3.41 16.81 -5.34
C ALA A 124 -3.17 15.35 -4.92
N ILE A 125 -2.21 14.67 -5.57
CA ILE A 125 -1.82 13.31 -5.21
C ILE A 125 -1.26 13.25 -3.78
N LYS A 126 -0.41 14.20 -3.37
CA LYS A 126 0.12 14.25 -2.00
C LYS A 126 -0.97 14.47 -0.95
N ILE A 127 -1.93 15.35 -1.23
CA ILE A 127 -3.11 15.54 -0.36
C ILE A 127 -3.85 14.21 -0.23
N ARG A 128 -4.11 13.54 -1.36
CA ARG A 128 -4.84 12.28 -1.37
C ARG A 128 -4.12 11.16 -0.61
N ILE A 129 -2.80 11.05 -0.76
CA ILE A 129 -1.97 10.13 0.03
C ILE A 129 -2.08 10.42 1.53
N SER A 130 -2.13 11.70 1.92
CA SER A 130 -2.33 12.09 3.32
C SER A 130 -3.70 11.66 3.83
N GLU A 131 -4.77 11.87 3.05
CA GLU A 131 -6.12 11.44 3.42
C GLU A 131 -6.23 9.93 3.61
N ILE A 132 -5.60 9.14 2.72
CA ILE A 132 -5.55 7.68 2.82
C ILE A 132 -4.85 7.26 4.12
N ARG A 133 -3.72 7.89 4.44
CA ARG A 133 -2.97 7.63 5.68
C ARG A 133 -3.78 7.98 6.92
N ASP A 134 -4.42 9.14 6.92
CA ASP A 134 -5.24 9.61 8.04
C ASP A 134 -6.47 8.72 8.22
N PHE A 135 -6.99 8.14 7.14
CA PHE A 135 -8.09 7.19 7.20
C PHE A 135 -7.68 5.89 7.91
N ILE A 136 -6.55 5.29 7.54
CA ILE A 136 -6.12 4.01 8.12
C ILE A 136 -5.59 4.14 9.55
N THR A 137 -5.15 5.32 9.97
CA THR A 137 -4.59 5.57 11.31
C THR A 137 -5.64 5.92 12.37
N LYS A 138 -6.86 6.27 11.97
CA LYS A 138 -7.93 6.65 12.92
C LYS A 138 -8.37 5.48 13.81
N PRO A 139 -8.56 5.69 15.13
CA PRO A 139 -9.07 4.67 16.03
C PRO A 139 -10.44 4.17 15.60
N ARG A 140 -10.59 2.85 15.55
CA ARG A 140 -11.81 2.20 15.05
C ARG A 140 -12.90 2.28 16.11
N THR A 141 -13.85 3.19 15.93
CA THR A 141 -14.95 3.35 16.89
C THR A 141 -16.12 2.41 16.59
N ASN A 142 -16.29 1.89 15.36
CA ASN A 142 -17.30 0.87 15.02
C ASN A 142 -16.97 0.12 13.71
N GLU A 143 -16.88 -1.22 13.76
CA GLU A 143 -16.72 -2.09 12.57
C GLU A 143 -18.01 -2.15 11.73
N ARG A 144 -18.30 -1.09 10.96
CA ARG A 144 -19.46 -1.06 10.04
C ARG A 144 -19.09 -1.65 8.69
N VAL A 145 -20.07 -2.26 8.02
CA VAL A 145 -19.88 -2.88 6.70
C VAL A 145 -19.37 -1.90 5.64
N ALA A 146 -19.81 -0.63 5.70
CA ALA A 146 -19.37 0.43 4.81
C ALA A 146 -17.84 0.70 4.88
N PHE A 147 -17.24 0.50 6.05
CA PHE A 147 -15.82 0.74 6.27
C PHE A 147 -14.94 -0.23 5.45
N TRP A 148 -15.37 -1.48 5.26
CA TRP A 148 -14.59 -2.47 4.50
C TRP A 148 -14.49 -2.16 3.01
N GLU A 149 -15.60 -1.69 2.45
CA GLU A 149 -15.70 -1.36 1.04
C GLU A 149 -14.84 -0.13 0.74
N GLU A 150 -14.89 0.86 1.63
CA GLU A 150 -14.02 2.04 1.59
C GLU A 150 -12.54 1.64 1.64
N CYS A 151 -12.12 0.80 2.59
CA CYS A 151 -10.72 0.33 2.67
C CYS A 151 -10.26 -0.36 1.37
N THR A 152 -11.13 -1.15 0.76
CA THR A 152 -10.81 -1.85 -0.49
C THR A 152 -10.59 -0.86 -1.63
N GLN A 153 -11.42 0.19 -1.72
CA GLN A 153 -11.24 1.24 -2.72
C GLN A 153 -9.95 2.03 -2.48
N LEU A 154 -9.65 2.40 -1.24
CA LEU A 154 -8.41 3.10 -0.91
C LEU A 154 -7.16 2.27 -1.25
N PHE A 155 -7.23 0.95 -1.09
CA PHE A 155 -6.14 0.05 -1.49
C PHE A 155 -5.92 0.04 -3.01
N ILE A 156 -6.99 -0.04 -3.80
CA ILE A 156 -6.89 0.02 -5.27
C ILE A 156 -6.30 1.37 -5.69
N GLU A 157 -6.78 2.44 -5.07
CA GLU A 157 -6.33 3.80 -5.37
C GLU A 157 -4.84 4.00 -5.05
N ILE A 158 -4.38 3.62 -3.85
CA ILE A 158 -2.96 3.80 -3.50
C ILE A 158 -2.05 2.91 -4.34
N GLN A 159 -2.51 1.72 -4.75
CA GLN A 159 -1.80 0.86 -5.68
C GLN A 159 -1.64 1.55 -7.06
N GLN A 160 -2.70 2.19 -7.57
CA GLN A 160 -2.64 2.92 -8.84
C GLN A 160 -1.69 4.12 -8.76
N ILE A 161 -1.74 4.87 -7.66
CA ILE A 161 -0.80 5.97 -7.40
C ILE A 161 0.64 5.44 -7.36
N ALA A 162 0.91 4.37 -6.61
CA ALA A 162 2.24 3.77 -6.54
C ALA A 162 2.73 3.30 -7.93
N ALA A 163 1.86 2.68 -8.72
CA ALA A 163 2.19 2.25 -10.08
C ALA A 163 2.50 3.44 -11.01
N GLN A 164 1.75 4.55 -10.93
CA GLN A 164 2.04 5.77 -11.69
C GLN A 164 3.44 6.30 -11.38
N PHE A 165 3.80 6.32 -10.10
CA PHE A 165 5.10 6.78 -9.64
C PHE A 165 6.22 5.85 -10.10
N GLU A 166 6.03 4.53 -9.95
CA GLU A 166 7.00 3.54 -10.41
C GLU A 166 7.26 3.64 -11.92
N ASN A 167 6.20 3.77 -12.73
CA ASN A 167 6.30 3.95 -14.18
C ASN A 167 6.99 5.26 -14.59
N SER A 168 7.01 6.25 -13.69
CA SER A 168 7.68 7.54 -13.92
C SER A 168 9.17 7.51 -13.57
N ARG A 169 9.67 6.47 -12.87
CA ARG A 169 11.06 6.42 -12.38
C ARG A 169 12.09 6.52 -13.50
N GLU A 170 11.88 5.84 -14.62
CA GLU A 170 12.85 5.84 -15.71
C GLU A 170 13.10 7.26 -16.24
N GLU A 171 12.03 8.01 -16.49
CA GLU A 171 12.12 9.38 -16.99
C GLU A 171 12.71 10.34 -15.96
N LEU A 172 12.32 10.18 -14.69
CA LEU A 172 12.88 10.97 -13.60
C LEU A 172 14.38 10.69 -13.37
N ASN A 173 14.82 9.45 -13.58
CA ASN A 173 16.24 9.10 -13.51
C ASN A 173 17.02 9.76 -14.65
N LYS A 174 16.47 9.86 -15.86
CA LYS A 174 17.09 10.60 -16.97
C LYS A 174 17.25 12.08 -16.63
N ILE A 175 16.20 12.71 -16.09
CA ILE A 175 16.23 14.11 -15.66
C ILE A 175 17.24 14.32 -14.53
N SER A 176 17.26 13.41 -13.54
CA SER A 176 18.21 13.47 -12.42
C SER A 176 19.66 13.36 -12.91
N GLU A 177 19.94 12.47 -13.86
CA GLU A 177 21.27 12.31 -14.44
C GLU A 177 21.69 13.51 -15.28
N GLN A 178 20.77 14.07 -16.08
CA GLN A 178 21.02 15.31 -16.82
C GLN A 178 21.40 16.45 -15.88
N HIS A 179 20.63 16.67 -14.81
CA HIS A 179 20.95 17.68 -13.80
C HIS A 179 22.30 17.42 -13.12
N ARG A 180 22.66 16.16 -12.86
CA ARG A 180 23.97 15.80 -12.29
C ARG A 180 25.11 16.19 -13.24
N ILE A 181 24.98 15.86 -14.52
CA ILE A 181 25.98 16.19 -15.56
C ILE A 181 26.08 17.72 -15.73
N GLU A 182 24.96 18.42 -15.80
CA GLU A 182 24.93 19.89 -15.90
C GLU A 182 25.57 20.56 -14.69
N SER A 183 25.23 20.11 -13.48
CA SER A 183 25.81 20.61 -12.24
C SER A 183 27.33 20.38 -12.19
N GLN A 184 27.80 19.21 -12.63
CA GLN A 184 29.22 18.94 -12.77
C GLN A 184 29.88 19.89 -13.79
N ARG A 185 29.29 20.09 -14.97
CA ARG A 185 29.81 21.02 -15.98
C ARG A 185 29.88 22.45 -15.45
N HIS A 186 28.84 22.90 -14.75
CA HIS A 186 28.80 24.23 -14.15
C HIS A 186 29.90 24.40 -13.12
N ARG A 187 30.09 23.41 -12.23
CA ARG A 187 31.17 23.41 -11.25
C ARG A 187 32.56 23.51 -11.90
N HIS A 188 32.81 22.74 -12.95
CA HIS A 188 34.09 22.81 -13.68
C HIS A 188 34.28 24.20 -14.32
N SER A 189 33.25 24.76 -14.95
CA SER A 189 33.29 26.10 -15.52
C SER A 189 33.60 27.17 -14.46
N THR A 190 32.92 27.13 -13.31
CA THR A 190 33.17 28.06 -12.20
C THR A 190 34.59 27.97 -11.66
N ILE A 191 35.13 26.75 -11.48
CA ILE A 191 36.52 26.55 -11.05
C ILE A 191 37.50 27.16 -12.06
N LEU A 192 37.31 26.89 -13.35
CA LEU A 192 38.15 27.46 -14.41
C LEU A 192 38.11 28.99 -14.43
N THR A 193 36.94 29.58 -14.24
CA THR A 193 36.79 31.04 -14.14
C THR A 193 37.59 31.61 -12.97
N TYR A 194 37.51 31.00 -11.77
CA TYR A 194 38.29 31.47 -10.63
C TYR A 194 39.81 31.33 -10.84
N VAL A 195 40.26 30.21 -11.42
CA VAL A 195 41.67 30.03 -11.78
C VAL A 195 42.13 31.10 -12.78
N GLY A 196 41.31 31.40 -13.79
CA GLY A 196 41.59 32.46 -14.76
C GLY A 196 41.72 33.84 -14.12
N ILE A 197 40.82 34.18 -13.19
CA ILE A 197 40.89 35.45 -12.44
C ILE A 197 42.19 35.55 -11.64
N ILE A 198 42.59 34.47 -10.94
CA ILE A 198 43.84 34.44 -10.16
C ILE A 198 45.06 34.64 -11.04
N ILE A 199 45.11 33.94 -12.19
CA ILE A 199 46.21 34.09 -13.16
C ILE A 199 46.28 35.52 -13.69
N ALA A 200 45.14 36.12 -14.05
CA ALA A 200 45.09 37.49 -14.54
C ALA A 200 45.64 38.49 -13.50
N ILE A 201 45.23 38.35 -12.24
CA ILE A 201 45.74 39.19 -11.14
C ILE A 201 47.26 39.03 -10.99
N LEU A 202 47.77 37.80 -11.00
CA LEU A 202 49.21 37.53 -10.87
C LEU A 202 50.00 38.16 -12.03
N VAL A 203 49.53 38.02 -13.26
CA VAL A 203 50.17 38.63 -14.44
C VAL A 203 50.16 40.15 -14.34
N SER A 204 49.04 40.76 -13.92
CA SER A 204 48.96 42.22 -13.72
C SER A 204 49.95 42.72 -12.67
N VAL A 205 50.06 42.02 -11.53
CA VAL A 205 51.04 42.35 -10.48
C VAL A 205 52.48 42.24 -10.99
N LEU A 206 52.82 41.15 -11.68
CA LEU A 206 54.14 40.96 -12.27
C LEU A 206 54.48 42.04 -13.30
N THR A 207 53.51 42.44 -14.11
CA THR A 207 53.68 43.51 -15.11
C THR A 207 53.98 44.84 -14.44
N ILE A 208 53.24 45.19 -13.38
CA ILE A 208 53.44 46.44 -12.62
C ILE A 208 54.85 46.47 -12.01
N ILE A 209 55.30 45.36 -11.41
CA ILE A 209 56.65 45.24 -10.84
C ILE A 209 57.71 45.48 -11.92
N TYR A 210 57.59 44.81 -13.07
CA TYR A 210 58.57 44.91 -14.15
C TYR A 210 58.61 46.30 -14.80
N THR A 211 57.49 47.03 -14.84
CA THR A 211 57.45 48.40 -15.38
C THR A 211 57.98 49.47 -14.44
N HIS A 212 58.15 49.15 -13.15
CA HIS A 212 58.61 50.09 -12.12
C HIS A 212 60.06 49.83 -11.65
N GLU A 213 60.75 48.83 -12.21
CA GLU A 213 62.21 48.66 -12.16
C GLU A 213 62.89 49.31 -13.37
#